data_AF-A0AA86JTJ1-F1
#
_entry.id   AF-A0AA86JTJ1-F1
#
_cell.length_a   1.000
_cell.length_b   1.000
_cell.length_c   1.000
_cell.angle_alpha   90.00
_cell.angle_beta   90.00
_cell.angle_gamma   90.00
#
_symmetry.space_group_name_H-M   'P 1'
#
loop_
_entity.id
_entity.type
_entity.pdbx_description
1 polymer ?
#
loop_
_entity_poly.entity_id
_entity_poly.type
_entity_poly.pdbx_seq_one_letter_code
_entity_poly.pdbx_strand_id
1 'polypeptide(L)'
;MGETKWTNEQLSAIKTRNCNLLVAAAAGSGKTAVLVERIIKIITDEENPVDIDKLLVVTFTNAAAAEMRERIANAISKALDENPDSKNLQNQLTLLNRANITTMHSFV
;
A
#
# COMPACT_ATOMS: atom_id res chain seq x y z
N MET A 1 -3.68 -11.95 17.82
CA MET A 1 -4.32 -10.70 17.34
C MET A 1 -4.92 -11.00 15.98
N GLY A 2 -6.18 -10.61 15.74
CA GLY A 2 -6.99 -11.15 14.66
C GLY A 2 -6.32 -11.03 13.29
N GLU A 3 -6.06 -12.16 12.64
CA GLU A 3 -5.75 -12.20 11.22
C GLU A 3 -6.86 -11.45 10.49
N THR A 4 -6.51 -10.37 9.77
CA THR A 4 -7.45 -9.75 8.86
C THR A 4 -7.83 -10.79 7.83
N LYS A 5 -9.02 -11.38 7.98
CA LYS A 5 -9.52 -12.42 7.09
C LYS A 5 -9.97 -11.77 5.78
N TRP A 6 -9.05 -11.72 4.83
CA TRP A 6 -9.32 -11.29 3.46
C TRP A 6 -10.23 -12.28 2.74
N THR A 7 -11.16 -11.81 1.92
CA THR A 7 -11.90 -12.69 1.00
C THR A 7 -10.98 -13.20 -0.11
N ASN A 8 -11.40 -14.23 -0.84
CA ASN A 8 -10.63 -14.76 -1.97
C ASN A 8 -10.41 -13.70 -3.05
N GLU A 9 -11.41 -12.86 -3.30
CA GLU A 9 -11.34 -11.75 -4.27
C GLU A 9 -10.37 -10.67 -3.80
N GLN A 10 -10.38 -10.33 -2.50
CA GLN A 10 -9.44 -9.38 -1.92
C GLN A 10 -8.01 -9.92 -1.96
N LEU A 11 -7.80 -11.20 -1.61
CA LEU A 11 -6.50 -11.86 -1.72
C LEU A 11 -6.00 -11.89 -3.16
N SER A 12 -6.87 -12.18 -4.13
CA SER A 12 -6.53 -12.12 -5.56
C SER A 12 -6.09 -10.70 -5.94
N ALA A 13 -6.87 -9.69 -5.55
CA ALA A 13 -6.52 -8.29 -5.78
C ALA A 13 -5.22 -7.86 -5.06
N ILE A 14 -4.86 -8.46 -3.93
CA ILE A 14 -3.61 -8.19 -3.20
C ILE A 14 -2.42 -8.88 -3.89
N LYS A 15 -2.60 -10.09 -4.41
CA LYS A 15 -1.49 -10.97 -4.86
C LYS A 15 -1.21 -10.93 -6.36
N THR A 16 -2.18 -10.63 -7.22
CA THR A 16 -1.95 -10.62 -8.69
C THR A 16 -0.84 -9.64 -9.07
N ARG A 17 0.12 -10.06 -9.90
CA ARG A 17 1.26 -9.25 -10.38
C ARG A 17 1.37 -9.35 -11.91
N ASN A 18 2.25 -8.53 -12.50
CA ASN A 18 2.67 -8.63 -13.91
C ASN A 18 1.54 -8.48 -14.96
N CYS A 19 0.48 -7.74 -14.62
CA CYS A 19 -0.57 -7.39 -15.55
C CYS A 19 -1.27 -6.09 -15.13
N ASN A 20 -2.01 -5.48 -16.06
CA ASN A 20 -2.96 -4.43 -15.71
C ASN A 20 -4.15 -5.08 -14.99
N LEU A 21 -4.50 -4.56 -13.81
CA LEU A 21 -5.56 -5.10 -12.96
C LEU A 21 -6.61 -4.02 -12.71
N LEU A 22 -7.86 -4.32 -13.06
CA LEU A 22 -9.03 -3.50 -12.72
C LEU A 22 -9.82 -4.19 -11.61
N VAL A 23 -10.06 -3.49 -10.50
CA VAL A 23 -10.86 -4.00 -9.38
C VAL A 23 -12.15 -3.19 -9.29
N ALA A 24 -13.26 -3.81 -9.68
CA ALA A 24 -14.60 -3.26 -9.47
C ALA A 24 -15.12 -3.70 -8.10
N ALA A 25 -15.52 -2.75 -7.25
CA ALA A 25 -16.07 -3.11 -5.94
C ALA A 25 -17.05 -2.07 -5.38
N ALA A 26 -18.08 -2.54 -4.68
CA ALA A 26 -19.11 -1.72 -4.04
C ALA A 26 -18.56 -0.88 -2.88
N ALA A 27 -19.27 0.17 -2.47
CA ALA A 27 -18.93 0.92 -1.25
C ALA A 27 -18.85 -0.02 -0.03
N GLY A 28 -17.92 0.22 0.89
CA GLY A 28 -17.73 -0.63 2.07
C GLY A 28 -16.99 -1.95 1.84
N SER A 29 -16.63 -2.31 0.60
CA SER A 29 -15.95 -3.59 0.29
C SER A 29 -14.47 -3.68 0.71
N GLY A 30 -13.96 -2.68 1.44
CA GLY A 30 -12.55 -2.63 1.86
C GLY A 30 -11.55 -2.26 0.77
N LYS A 31 -11.96 -1.60 -0.33
CA LYS A 31 -11.07 -1.21 -1.45
C LYS A 31 -9.75 -0.56 -1.00
N THR A 32 -9.83 0.40 -0.10
CA THR A 32 -8.66 1.12 0.42
C THR A 32 -7.74 0.18 1.20
N ALA A 33 -8.30 -0.70 2.03
CA ALA A 33 -7.52 -1.67 2.80
C ALA A 33 -6.80 -2.67 1.88
N VAL A 34 -7.49 -3.15 0.83
CA VAL A 34 -6.90 -4.00 -0.21
C VAL A 34 -5.74 -3.30 -0.92
N LEU A 35 -5.91 -2.02 -1.28
CA LEU A 35 -4.87 -1.25 -1.97
C LEU A 35 -3.65 -1.00 -1.08
N VAL A 36 -3.86 -0.66 0.20
CA VAL A 36 -2.78 -0.48 1.18
C VAL A 36 -2.02 -1.80 1.38
N GLU A 37 -2.74 -2.90 1.64
CA GLU A 37 -2.12 -4.23 1.80
C GLU A 37 -1.34 -4.65 0.55
N ARG A 38 -1.87 -4.35 -0.64
CA ARG A 38 -1.17 -4.60 -1.91
C ARG A 38 0.15 -3.83 -1.99
N ILE A 39 0.17 -2.56 -1.57
CA ILE A 39 1.40 -1.75 -1.53
C ILE A 39 2.39 -2.34 -0.52
N ILE A 40 1.93 -2.68 0.69
CA ILE A 40 2.79 -3.31 1.71
C ILE A 40 3.42 -4.60 1.17
N LYS A 41 2.63 -5.49 0.57
CA LYS A 41 3.15 -6.72 -0.03
C LYS A 41 4.14 -6.51 -1.16
N ILE A 42 4.12 -5.36 -1.85
CA ILE A 42 5.09 -5.03 -2.89
C ILE A 42 6.39 -4.54 -2.26
N ILE A 43 6.32 -3.66 -1.26
CA ILE A 43 7.52 -3.03 -0.67
C ILE A 43 8.25 -3.95 0.33
N THR A 44 7.56 -4.97 0.84
CA THR A 44 8.11 -6.00 1.73
C THR A 44 8.39 -7.32 0.99
N ASP A 45 8.37 -7.34 -0.34
CA ASP A 45 8.70 -8.52 -1.12
C ASP A 45 10.22 -8.79 -1.02
N GLU A 46 10.61 -9.94 -0.47
CA GLU A 46 12.02 -10.31 -0.29
C GLU A 46 12.67 -10.79 -1.61
N GLU A 47 11.88 -11.32 -2.54
CA GLU A 47 12.36 -11.81 -3.83
C GLU A 47 12.54 -10.66 -4.83
N ASN A 48 11.61 -9.70 -4.81
CA ASN A 48 11.59 -8.56 -5.73
C ASN A 48 11.32 -7.25 -4.99
N PRO A 49 12.29 -6.72 -4.21
CA PRO A 49 12.07 -5.55 -3.39
C PRO A 49 11.84 -4.30 -4.25
N VAL A 50 10.75 -3.60 -3.98
CA VAL A 50 10.43 -2.31 -4.60
C VAL A 50 10.33 -1.24 -3.53
N ASP A 51 11.06 -0.15 -3.71
CA ASP A 51 10.95 0.98 -2.81
C ASP A 51 9.65 1.75 -3.03
N ILE A 52 9.03 2.23 -1.95
CA ILE A 52 7.76 2.93 -1.99
C ILE A 52 7.80 4.21 -2.84
N ASP A 53 8.97 4.85 -2.97
CA ASP A 53 9.16 6.05 -3.79
C ASP A 53 9.19 5.74 -5.30
N LYS A 54 9.33 4.47 -5.69
CA LYS A 54 9.17 3.97 -7.05
C LYS A 54 7.72 3.66 -7.41
N LEU A 55 6.79 3.75 -6.46
CA LEU A 55 5.36 3.57 -6.70
C LEU A 55 4.68 4.91 -6.94
N LEU A 56 3.79 4.94 -7.94
CA LEU A 56 2.87 6.05 -8.18
C LEU A 56 1.48 5.67 -7.68
N VAL A 57 0.98 6.40 -6.68
CA VAL A 57 -0.36 6.26 -6.12
C VAL A 57 -1.14 7.54 -6.39
N VAL A 58 -2.17 7.45 -7.21
CA VAL A 58 -2.99 8.59 -7.60
C VAL A 58 -4.41 8.45 -7.06
N THR A 59 -4.92 9.51 -6.46
CA THR A 59 -6.30 9.61 -5.97
C THR A 59 -7.04 10.80 -6.60
N PHE A 60 -8.35 10.89 -6.37
CA PHE A 60 -9.15 12.01 -6.89
C PHE A 60 -9.08 13.26 -6.00
N THR A 61 -8.83 13.11 -4.71
CA THR A 61 -8.88 14.22 -3.74
C THR A 61 -7.64 14.23 -2.85
N ASN A 62 -7.23 15.43 -2.41
CA ASN A 62 -6.11 15.59 -1.49
C ASN A 62 -6.33 14.83 -0.18
N ALA A 63 -7.57 14.80 0.32
CA ALA A 63 -7.95 14.04 1.50
C ALA A 63 -7.70 12.53 1.32
N ALA A 64 -8.07 11.96 0.17
CA ALA A 64 -7.81 10.55 -0.12
C ALA A 64 -6.32 10.25 -0.27
N ALA A 65 -5.53 11.16 -0.85
CA ALA A 65 -4.08 11.01 -0.93
C ALA A 65 -3.44 11.04 0.48
N ALA A 66 -3.85 11.97 1.34
CA ALA A 66 -3.38 12.08 2.72
C ALA A 66 -3.76 10.83 3.54
N GLU A 67 -5.01 10.37 3.43
CA GLU A 67 -5.48 9.14 4.08
C GLU A 67 -4.69 7.91 3.63
N MET A 68 -4.42 7.79 2.32
CA MET A 68 -3.58 6.70 1.79
C MET A 68 -2.18 6.73 2.40
N ARG A 69 -1.55 7.91 2.49
CA ARG A 69 -0.22 8.07 3.10
C ARG A 69 -0.22 7.65 4.56
N GLU A 70 -1.20 8.09 5.35
CA GLU A 70 -1.33 7.73 6.77
C GLU A 70 -1.53 6.22 6.96
N ARG A 71 -2.42 5.60 6.17
CA ARG A 71 -2.69 4.16 6.24
C ARG A 71 -1.45 3.33 5.90
N ILE A 72 -0.67 3.74 4.91
CA ILE A 72 0.58 3.07 4.56
C ILE A 72 1.62 3.25 5.67
N ALA A 73 1.77 4.46 6.23
CA ALA A 73 2.66 4.70 7.37
C ALA A 73 2.33 3.76 8.54
N ASN A 74 1.05 3.71 8.93
CA ASN A 74 0.59 2.87 10.03
C ASN A 74 0.82 1.37 9.75
N ALA A 75 0.65 0.93 8.50
CA ALA A 75 0.89 -0.46 8.15
C ALA A 75 2.40 -0.82 8.14
N ILE A 76 3.28 0.08 7.71
CA ILE A 76 4.73 -0.09 7.83
C ILE A 76 5.15 -0.12 9.30
N SER A 77 4.66 0.82 10.13
CA SER A 77 4.95 0.84 11.57
C SER A 77 4.52 -0.44 12.26
N LYS A 78 3.32 -0.96 11.94
CA LYS A 78 2.85 -2.23 12.48
C LYS A 78 3.76 -3.41 12.06
N ALA A 79 4.22 -3.43 10.80
CA ALA A 79 5.16 -4.44 10.36
C ALA A 79 6.53 -4.33 11.06
N LEU A 80 6.96 -3.11 11.41
CA LEU A 80 8.15 -2.88 12.25
C LEU A 80 7.95 -3.34 13.69
N ASP A 81 6.77 -3.17 14.27
CA ASP A 81 6.49 -3.69 15.63
C ASP A 81 6.65 -5.23 15.67
N GLU A 82 6.30 -5.91 14.58
CA GLU A 82 6.45 -7.37 14.42
C GLU A 82 7.90 -7.77 14.08
N ASN A 83 8.65 -6.93 13.37
CA ASN A 83 10.06 -7.16 13.01
C ASN A 83 10.89 -5.86 13.14
N PRO A 84 11.32 -5.49 14.35
CA PRO A 84 11.96 -4.19 14.61
C PRO A 84 13.30 -3.99 13.89
N ASP A 85 14.02 -5.07 13.63
CA ASP A 85 15.35 -5.05 13.04
C ASP A 85 15.34 -5.03 11.50
N SER A 86 14.14 -5.01 10.89
CA SER A 86 14.01 -4.97 9.43
C SER A 86 14.49 -3.63 8.85
N LYS A 87 15.74 -3.63 8.35
CA LYS A 87 16.32 -2.48 7.65
C LYS A 87 15.49 -2.05 6.43
N ASN A 88 14.89 -3.00 5.73
CA ASN A 88 14.01 -2.69 4.59
C ASN A 88 12.81 -1.85 5.06
N LEU A 89 12.08 -2.28 6.09
CA LEU A 89 10.92 -1.54 6.60
C LEU A 89 11.30 -0.15 7.15
N GLN A 90 12.42 -0.03 7.86
CA GLN A 90 12.94 1.26 8.34
C GLN A 90 13.24 2.21 7.17
N ASN A 91 13.82 1.69 6.09
CA ASN A 91 14.06 2.45 4.86
C ASN A 91 12.75 2.84 4.19
N GLN A 92 11.77 1.93 4.09
CA GLN A 92 10.46 2.24 3.49
C GLN A 92 9.75 3.37 4.24
N LEU A 93 9.80 3.38 5.57
CA LEU A 93 9.22 4.46 6.37
C LEU A 93 9.89 5.83 6.08
N THR A 94 11.21 5.84 5.91
CA THR A 94 11.97 7.03 5.53
C THR A 94 11.60 7.52 4.12
N LEU A 95 11.51 6.59 3.16
CA LEU A 95 11.19 6.86 1.76
C LEU A 95 9.73 7.29 1.56
N LEU A 96 8.82 6.92 2.47
CA LEU A 96 7.42 7.30 2.39
C LEU A 96 7.24 8.82 2.24
N ASN A 97 8.06 9.64 2.91
CA ASN A 97 8.02 11.10 2.80
C ASN A 97 8.30 11.60 1.37
N ARG A 98 9.03 10.83 0.56
CA ARG A 98 9.35 11.14 -0.83
C ARG A 98 8.43 10.41 -1.83
N ALA A 99 7.54 9.54 -1.35
CA ALA A 99 6.68 8.73 -2.19
C ALA A 99 5.63 9.57 -2.95
N ASN A 100 5.39 9.17 -4.21
CA ASN A 100 4.45 9.80 -5.12
C ASN A 100 3.00 9.37 -4.82
N ILE A 101 2.47 9.85 -3.69
CA ILE A 101 1.06 9.68 -3.29
C ILE A 101 0.37 11.05 -3.46
N THR A 102 -0.35 11.22 -4.56
CA THR A 102 -0.83 12.53 -5.02
C THR A 102 -2.22 12.46 -5.66
N THR A 103 -2.75 13.60 -6.09
CA THR A 103 -3.99 13.65 -6.87
C THR A 103 -3.74 13.68 -8.37
N MET A 104 -4.74 13.28 -9.17
CA MET A 104 -4.62 13.34 -10.63
C MET A 104 -4.23 14.73 -11.14
N HIS A 105 -4.80 15.80 -10.58
CA HIS A 105 -4.57 17.18 -11.03
C HIS A 105 -3.17 17.72 -10.68
N SER A 106 -2.52 17.15 -9.67
CA SER A 106 -1.18 17.57 -9.23
C SER A 106 -0.07 16.77 -9.90
N PHE A 107 -0.41 15.78 -10.74
CA PHE A 107 0.55 14.97 -11.49
C PHE A 107 0.72 15.43 -12.94
N VAL A 108 -0.22 16.25 -13.46
CA VAL A 108 -0.18 16.86 -14.79
C VAL A 108 0.49 18.23 -14.78
#